data_AF-A0A143Z820-F1
#
_entry.id   AF-A0A143Z820-F1
#
_cell.length_a   1.000
_cell.length_b   1.000
_cell.length_c   1.000
_cell.angle_alpha   90.00
_cell.angle_beta   90.00
_cell.angle_gamma   90.00
#
_symmetry.space_group_name_H-M   'P 1'
#
loop_
_entity.id
_entity.type
_entity.pdbx_description
1 polymer ?
#
loop_
_entity_poly.entity_id
_entity_poly.type
_entity_poly.pdbx_seq_one_letter_code
_entity_poly.pdbx_strand_id
1 'polypeptide(L)' 'MKKKLMLYLEIQQMKERGFSIQQIAKQLKVSRTTVYNYMEKTPEEAFEWVNSLGSRKKKL' A
#
# COMPACT_ATOMS: atom_id res chain seq x y z
N MET A 1 -5.50 -10.37 4.43
CA MET A 1 -4.69 -10.19 3.20
C MET A 1 -5.28 -9.19 2.21
N LYS A 2 -6.50 -9.37 1.69
CA LYS A 2 -7.02 -8.61 0.52
C LYS A 2 -7.00 -7.07 0.63
N LYS A 3 -7.32 -6.48 1.80
CA LYS A 3 -7.49 -5.02 1.94
C LYS A 3 -6.21 -4.20 1.68
N LYS A 4 -5.05 -4.66 2.15
CA LYS A 4 -3.80 -3.90 2.01
C LYS A 4 -3.20 -3.99 0.60
N LEU A 5 -3.37 -5.13 -0.07
CA LEU A 5 -2.95 -5.31 -1.46
C LEU A 5 -3.84 -4.50 -2.41
N MET A 6 -5.15 -4.45 -2.16
CA MET A 6 -6.07 -3.57 -2.89
C MET A 6 -5.68 -2.10 -2.75
N LEU A 7 -5.36 -1.64 -1.53
CA LEU A 7 -4.88 -0.28 -1.31
C LEU A 7 -3.61 0.04 -2.10
N TYR A 8 -2.65 -0.90 -2.17
CA TYR A 8 -1.44 -0.74 -2.99
C TYR A 8 -1.76 -0.58 -4.48
N LEU A 9 -2.57 -1.47 -5.02
CA LEU A 9 -3.00 -1.41 -6.42
C LEU A 9 -3.70 -0.08 -6.74
N GLU A 10 -4.55 0.41 -5.84
CA GLU A 10 -5.28 1.65 -6.04
C GLU A 10 -4.36 2.88 -6.00
N ILE A 11 -3.35 2.89 -5.12
CA ILE A 11 -2.30 3.93 -5.10
C ILE A 11 -1.51 3.93 -6.42
N GLN A 12 -1.11 2.77 -6.92
CA GLN A 12 -0.37 2.67 -8.18
C GLN A 12 -1.21 3.11 -9.39
N GLN A 13 -2.48 2.71 -9.46
CA GLN A 13 -3.39 3.16 -10.52
C GLN A 13 -3.60 4.67 -10.48
N MET A 14 -3.75 5.28 -9.30
CA MET A 14 -3.87 6.74 -9.20
C MET A 14 -2.57 7.44 -9.59
N LYS A 15 -1.41 6.86 -9.28
CA LYS A 15 -0.10 7.36 -9.71
C LYS A 15 0.03 7.35 -11.23
N GLU A 16 -0.34 6.25 -11.88
CA GLU A 16 -0.32 6.11 -13.35
C GLU A 16 -1.25 7.13 -14.03
N ARG A 17 -2.38 7.45 -13.40
CA ARG A 17 -3.29 8.50 -13.87
C ARG A 17 -2.79 9.93 -13.63
N GLY A 18 -1.63 10.11 -12.98
CA GLY A 18 -1.01 11.42 -12.74
C GLY A 18 -1.55 12.18 -11.53
N PHE A 19 -2.25 11.52 -10.60
CA PHE A 19 -2.67 12.18 -9.37
C PHE A 19 -1.48 12.50 -8.45
N SER A 20 -1.54 13.65 -7.80
CA SER A 20 -0.54 14.02 -6.79
C SER A 20 -0.70 13.19 -5.51
N ILE A 21 0.39 13.03 -4.75
CA ILE A 21 0.42 12.29 -3.48
C ILE A 21 -0.63 12.83 -2.49
N GLN A 22 -0.85 14.14 -2.48
CA GLN A 22 -1.86 14.80 -1.64
C GLN A 22 -3.29 14.39 -2.03
N GLN A 23 -3.59 14.32 -3.32
CA GLN A 23 -4.88 13.88 -3.83
C GLN A 23 -5.13 12.40 -3.52
N ILE A 24 -4.13 11.55 -3.72
CA ILE A 24 -4.21 10.11 -3.42
C ILE A 24 -4.51 9.90 -1.93
N ALA A 25 -3.75 10.56 -1.04
CA ALA A 25 -3.95 10.47 0.40
C ALA A 25 -5.36 10.91 0.82
N LYS A 26 -5.87 12.01 0.24
CA LYS A 26 -7.21 12.54 0.51
C LYS A 26 -8.31 11.59 0.01
N GLN A 27 -8.16 11.04 -1.18
CA GLN A 27 -9.12 10.13 -1.81
C GLN A 27 -9.25 8.82 -1.03
N LEU A 28 -8.11 8.20 -0.70
CA LEU A 28 -8.03 6.90 -0.03
C LEU A 28 -8.14 7.02 1.50
N LYS A 29 -8.23 8.24 2.03
CA LYS A 29 -8.26 8.55 3.48
C LYS A 29 -7.10 7.90 4.25
N VAL A 30 -5.91 7.92 3.64
CA VAL A 30 -4.67 7.40 4.24
C VAL A 30 -3.68 8.53 4.47
N SER A 31 -2.72 8.30 5.36
CA SER A 31 -1.67 9.28 5.59
C SER A 31 -0.75 9.39 4.37
N ARG A 32 -0.18 10.58 4.13
CA ARG A 32 0.81 10.80 3.07
C ARG A 32 2.01 9.87 3.19
N THR A 33 2.46 9.59 4.40
CA THR A 33 3.57 8.66 4.67
C THR A 33 3.23 7.23 4.25
N THR A 34 1.97 6.80 4.41
CA THR A 34 1.50 5.53 3.86
C THR A 34 1.58 5.51 2.33
N VAL A 35 1.21 6.61 1.66
CA VAL A 35 1.32 6.70 0.20
C VAL A 35 2.78 6.60 -0.25
N TYR A 36 3.71 7.32 0.40
CA TYR A 36 5.15 7.21 0.11
C TYR A 36 5.66 5.77 0.26
N ASN A 37 5.39 5.16 1.42
CA ASN A 37 5.81 3.78 1.70
C ASN A 37 5.28 2.76 0.69
N TYR A 38 4.12 3.01 0.08
CA TYR A 38 3.51 2.12 -0.90
C TYR A 38 3.95 2.43 -2.32
N MET A 39 4.32 3.68 -2.64
CA MET A 39 4.87 4.05 -3.94
C MET A 39 6.29 3.54 -4.16
N GLU A 40 7.08 3.44 -3.08
CA GLU A 40 8.47 2.96 -3.12
C GLU A 40 8.59 1.44 -3.24
N LYS A 41 7.51 0.70 -2.99
CA LYS A 41 7.50 -0.77 -3.02
C LYS A 41 7.24 -1.33 -4.40
N THR A 42 8.01 -2.34 -4.79
CA THR A 42 7.68 -3.15 -5.96
C THR A 42 6.45 -4.03 -5.70
N PRO A 43 5.79 -4.55 -6.75
CA PRO A 43 4.67 -5.47 -6.59
C PRO A 43 5.06 -6.71 -5.79
N GLU A 44 6.26 -7.26 -5.98
CA GLU A 44 6.75 -8.41 -5.20
C GLU A 44 6.90 -8.06 -3.71
N GLU A 45 7.56 -6.95 -3.40
CA GLU A 45 7.76 -6.49 -2.02
C GLU A 45 6.44 -6.21 -1.30
N ALA A 46 5.47 -5.61 -2.02
CA ALA A 46 4.14 -5.37 -1.48
C ALA A 46 3.40 -6.68 -1.19
N PHE A 47 3.53 -7.68 -2.06
CA PHE A 47 2.94 -8.99 -1.88
C PHE A 47 3.55 -9.72 -0.67
N GLU A 48 4.89 -9.76 -0.56
CA GLU A 48 5.59 -10.34 0.59
C GLU A 48 5.24 -9.64 1.90
N TRP A 49 5.17 -8.31 1.89
CA TRP A 49 4.76 -7.53 3.06
C TRP A 49 3.32 -7.86 3.51
N VAL A 50 2.37 -7.97 2.57
CA VAL A 50 0.99 -8.34 2.90
C VAL A 50 0.90 -9.76 3.45
N ASN A 51 1.73 -10.68 2.94
CA ASN A 51 1.78 -12.06 3.41
C ASN A 51 2.43 -12.17 4.80
N SER A 52 3.52 -11.44 5.04
CA SER A 52 4.21 -11.41 6.35
C SER A 52 3.36 -10.78 7.47
N LEU A 53 2.46 -9.84 7.14
CA LEU A 53 1.52 -9.28 8.12
C LEU A 53 0.54 -10.30 8.69
N GLY A 54 0.23 -11.37 7.95
CA GLY A 54 -0.68 -12.43 8.39
C GLY A 54 -0.02 -13.51 9.26
N SER A 55 1.31 -13.57 9.26
CA SER A 55 2.06 -14.70 9.84
C SER A 55 2.67 -14.40 11.21
N ARG A 56 2.06 -13.50 12.00
CA ARG A 56 2.52 -13.26 13.38
C ARG A 56 2.38 -14.53 14.22
N LYS A 57 3.40 -15.39 14.18
CA LYS A 57 3.54 -16.54 15.05
C LYS A 57 3.69 -15.99 16.47
N LYS A 58 2.75 -16.35 17.34
CA LYS A 58 2.88 -16.13 18.79
C LYS A 58 4.21 -16.77 19.20
N LYS A 59 5.12 -15.99 19.77
CA LYS A 59 6.36 -16.53 20.34
C LYS A 59 5.92 -17.38 21.55
N LEU A 60 6.11 -18.70 21.45
CA LEU A 60 5.94 -19.65 22.54
C LEU A 60 7.07 -19.46 23.55
#